data_AF-A0AAU2VV13-F1
#
_entry.id   AF-A0AAU2VV13-F1
#
_cell.length_a   1.000
_cell.length_b   1.000
_cell.length_c   1.000
_cell.angle_alpha   90.00
_cell.angle_beta   90.00
_cell.angle_gamma   90.00
#
_symmetry.space_group_name_H-M   'P 1'
#
loop_
_entity.id
_entity.type
_entity.pdbx_description
1 polymer ?
#
loop_
_entity_poly.entity_id
_entity_poly.type
_entity_poly.pdbx_seq_one_letter_code
_entity_poly.pdbx_strand_id
1 'polypeptide(L)'
;MGKTLPDELVEVLDLVGVSWPNIDEDEVRSCAKDYRKLAEGLRDVIKEGNNACSNIVGGRSKGLTVTAIDRRWGKLTSKDLTTFATALDDLGDALDGCAGLIEGCKVVCIGELTATASAATAGVIGMFFTAGLSGLLSAGAILACRIALHEAIDYAVGEITSIVTSEIEGAILSKIESIFTDHLDADDNPADYASGSADMAQDLVIEFDEFDRASGGYRKTRDNFDKKKGDHKSGGGSRRGSVKKDSRFHKLSTVMDKAEDAIDKKADETVDMLEKHGGKIDESKKKHKQTDQERKEELERCKIDSGDDVPMYLLNADGTVEKIHADGSQPTKINGTEVGIRDILDSDGKVWRARPTDERKNPFRLSPSPDSPKVESRRLGKNQKSDLAYATQLARFSKGDYKGGNYAAADYVDADGNKVVLVGHSQGVHSERTIGYPVLKHGKESGIQSIYTEREPCQESGSWCDQWLGKYFGKDLEVTHSLSYDQSSVGGKRPSSYSIDGEHRVYRKNLQDWHNKHGIGAMMTESDGAAMEAARKGRRG
;
A
#
# COMPACT_ATOMS: atom_id res chain seq x y z
N MET A 1 17.47 -34.20 -34.79
CA MET A 1 18.27 -33.99 -35.99
C MET A 1 17.33 -34.21 -37.14
N GLY A 2 17.12 -33.17 -37.95
CA GLY A 2 16.17 -33.20 -39.05
C GLY A 2 16.47 -34.32 -40.04
N LYS A 3 15.46 -34.71 -40.81
CA LYS A 3 15.57 -35.77 -41.81
C LYS A 3 16.62 -35.44 -42.86
N THR A 4 17.57 -36.35 -43.00
CA THR A 4 18.65 -36.33 -43.99
C THR A 4 18.27 -37.16 -45.21
N LEU A 5 18.86 -36.82 -46.36
CA LEU A 5 18.70 -37.60 -47.58
C LEU A 5 19.48 -38.93 -47.43
N PRO A 6 18.88 -40.09 -47.73
CA PRO A 6 19.60 -41.35 -47.87
C PRO A 6 20.70 -41.26 -48.95
N ASP A 7 21.87 -41.87 -48.72
CA ASP A 7 23.04 -41.78 -49.60
C ASP A 7 22.75 -42.19 -51.06
N GLU A 8 21.86 -43.17 -51.25
CA GLU A 8 21.44 -43.68 -52.57
C GLU A 8 20.60 -42.67 -53.39
N LEU A 9 20.00 -41.68 -52.72
CA LEU A 9 19.17 -40.65 -53.36
C LEU A 9 19.95 -39.36 -53.64
N VAL A 10 21.16 -39.21 -53.10
CA VAL A 10 22.05 -38.05 -53.34
C VAL A 10 22.42 -37.96 -54.82
N GLU A 11 22.79 -39.09 -55.44
CA GLU A 11 23.15 -39.15 -56.86
C GLU A 11 21.98 -38.78 -57.79
N VAL A 12 20.75 -39.15 -57.41
CA VAL A 12 19.53 -38.81 -58.17
C VAL A 12 19.19 -37.33 -58.02
N LEU A 13 19.37 -36.77 -56.83
CA LEU A 13 19.14 -35.36 -56.55
C LEU A 13 20.13 -34.45 -57.31
N ASP A 14 21.40 -34.84 -57.35
CA ASP A 14 22.47 -34.16 -58.11
C ASP A 14 22.23 -34.24 -59.63
N LEU A 15 21.72 -35.39 -60.12
CA LEU A 15 21.36 -35.57 -61.53
C LEU A 15 20.18 -34.68 -61.97
N VAL A 16 19.18 -34.51 -61.09
CA VAL A 16 18.01 -33.65 -61.32
C VAL A 16 18.35 -32.17 -61.08
N GLY A 17 19.45 -31.88 -60.38
CA GLY A 17 19.96 -30.52 -60.16
C GLY A 17 19.09 -29.68 -59.20
N VAL A 18 18.44 -30.33 -58.24
CA VAL A 18 17.61 -29.71 -57.20
C VAL A 18 18.37 -29.76 -55.88
N SER A 19 18.47 -28.64 -55.16
CA SER A 19 19.11 -28.62 -53.84
C SER A 19 18.14 -29.09 -52.74
N TRP A 20 18.60 -30.05 -51.92
CA TRP A 20 17.86 -30.53 -50.77
C TRP A 20 17.58 -29.38 -49.79
N PRO A 21 16.36 -29.25 -49.25
CA PRO A 21 16.06 -28.25 -48.23
C PRO A 21 16.82 -28.54 -46.93
N ASN A 22 17.82 -27.71 -46.63
CA ASN A 22 18.72 -27.85 -45.48
C ASN A 22 18.16 -27.26 -44.17
N ILE A 23 16.87 -26.96 -44.13
CA ILE A 23 16.16 -26.56 -42.91
C ILE A 23 15.95 -27.80 -42.01
N ASP A 24 16.19 -27.66 -40.70
CA ASP A 24 16.01 -28.74 -39.73
C ASP A 24 14.65 -28.55 -39.02
N GLU A 25 13.68 -29.41 -39.34
CA GLU A 25 12.34 -29.39 -38.75
C GLU A 25 12.35 -29.65 -37.23
N ASP A 26 13.34 -30.36 -36.69
CA ASP A 26 13.48 -30.55 -35.25
C ASP A 26 14.02 -29.29 -34.57
N GLU A 27 14.91 -28.54 -35.22
CA GLU A 27 15.32 -27.21 -34.75
C GLU A 27 14.12 -26.24 -34.72
N VAL A 28 13.23 -26.30 -35.72
CA VAL A 28 11.98 -25.51 -35.75
C VAL A 28 10.99 -25.94 -34.64
N ARG A 29 10.87 -27.23 -34.33
CA ARG A 29 10.09 -27.70 -33.16
C ARG A 29 10.72 -27.33 -31.83
N SER A 30 12.05 -27.32 -31.75
CA SER A 30 12.76 -26.86 -30.56
C SER A 30 12.49 -25.38 -30.33
N CYS A 31 12.49 -24.58 -31.39
CA CYS A 31 12.09 -23.18 -31.38
C CYS A 31 10.66 -22.98 -30.82
N ALA A 32 9.68 -23.76 -31.31
CA ALA A 32 8.32 -23.74 -30.79
C ALA A 32 8.25 -24.07 -29.28
N LYS A 33 9.02 -25.07 -28.82
CA LYS A 33 9.10 -25.41 -27.39
C LYS A 33 9.66 -24.27 -26.54
N ASP A 34 10.63 -23.52 -27.05
CA ASP A 34 11.23 -22.42 -26.31
C ASP A 34 10.29 -21.22 -26.16
N TYR A 35 9.43 -20.94 -27.14
CA TYR A 35 8.36 -19.94 -27.00
C TYR A 35 7.33 -20.37 -25.94
N ARG A 36 6.91 -21.64 -25.95
CA ARG A 36 5.98 -22.17 -24.95
C ARG A 36 6.55 -22.18 -23.53
N LYS A 37 7.86 -22.46 -23.37
CA LYS A 37 8.55 -22.32 -22.06
C LYS A 37 8.55 -20.88 -21.56
N LEU A 38 8.72 -19.90 -22.46
CA LEU A 38 8.62 -18.50 -22.10
C LEU A 38 7.18 -18.12 -21.72
N ALA A 39 6.19 -18.63 -22.45
CA ALA A 39 4.77 -18.47 -22.13
C ALA A 39 4.41 -19.07 -20.75
N GLU A 40 4.92 -20.26 -20.44
CA GLU A 40 4.83 -20.86 -19.11
C GLU A 40 5.49 -19.98 -18.05
N GLY A 41 6.65 -19.39 -18.35
CA GLY A 41 7.28 -18.40 -17.49
C GLY A 41 6.39 -17.20 -17.18
N LEU A 42 5.68 -16.64 -18.16
CA LEU A 42 4.73 -15.55 -17.95
C LEU A 42 3.53 -15.98 -17.09
N ARG A 43 3.04 -17.21 -17.27
CA ARG A 43 1.98 -17.77 -16.41
C ARG A 43 2.44 -17.97 -14.97
N ASP A 44 3.68 -18.39 -14.79
CA ASP A 44 4.30 -18.47 -13.46
C ASP A 44 4.44 -17.09 -12.84
N VAL A 45 4.78 -16.04 -13.62
CA VAL A 45 4.78 -14.66 -13.12
C VAL A 45 3.42 -14.27 -12.56
N ILE A 46 2.33 -14.58 -13.28
CA ILE A 46 0.96 -14.30 -12.80
C ILE A 46 0.68 -15.07 -11.51
N LYS A 47 0.98 -16.38 -11.48
CA LYS A 47 0.68 -17.26 -10.34
C LYS A 47 1.50 -16.89 -9.10
N GLU A 48 2.82 -16.79 -9.25
CA GLU A 48 3.75 -16.46 -8.16
C GLU A 48 3.55 -15.02 -7.68
N GLY A 49 3.29 -14.09 -8.58
CA GLY A 49 2.98 -12.71 -8.23
C GLY A 49 1.62 -12.56 -7.54
N ASN A 50 0.58 -13.32 -7.94
CA ASN A 50 -0.68 -13.38 -7.19
C ASN A 50 -0.47 -13.91 -5.77
N ASN A 51 0.36 -14.96 -5.61
CA ASN A 51 0.72 -15.46 -4.29
C ASN A 51 1.49 -14.40 -3.48
N ALA A 52 2.43 -13.68 -4.11
CA ALA A 52 3.16 -12.59 -3.47
C ALA A 52 2.21 -11.47 -3.01
N CYS A 53 1.28 -11.04 -3.87
CA CYS A 53 0.26 -10.04 -3.57
C CYS A 53 -0.67 -10.48 -2.42
N SER A 54 -1.07 -11.75 -2.42
CA SER A 54 -1.99 -12.30 -1.42
C SER A 54 -1.45 -12.23 0.01
N ASN A 55 -0.11 -12.21 0.19
CA ASN A 55 0.49 -12.03 1.51
C ASN A 55 0.10 -10.69 2.15
N ILE A 56 -0.09 -9.63 1.35
CA ILE A 56 -0.52 -8.31 1.83
C ILE A 56 -2.05 -8.20 1.79
N VAL A 57 -2.68 -8.52 0.65
CA VAL A 57 -4.11 -8.25 0.42
C VAL A 57 -5.01 -9.20 1.22
N GLY A 58 -4.65 -10.49 1.26
CA GLY A 58 -5.32 -11.51 2.05
C GLY A 58 -4.84 -11.58 3.51
N GLY A 59 -3.79 -10.84 3.84
CA GLY A 59 -3.20 -10.77 5.16
C GLY A 59 -4.01 -9.92 6.15
N ARG A 60 -3.36 -9.64 7.29
CA ARG A 60 -3.86 -8.76 8.33
C ARG A 60 -3.68 -7.29 7.98
N SER A 61 -2.86 -6.97 6.98
CA SER A 61 -2.72 -5.60 6.49
C SER A 61 -4.02 -5.07 5.86
N LYS A 62 -4.37 -3.82 6.17
CA LYS A 62 -5.57 -3.09 5.72
C LYS A 62 -5.24 -1.61 5.49
N GLY A 63 -5.99 -0.96 4.59
CA GLY A 63 -5.83 0.47 4.25
C GLY A 63 -5.65 0.76 2.75
N LEU A 64 -5.49 2.05 2.41
CA LEU A 64 -5.33 2.49 1.01
C LEU A 64 -4.05 1.98 0.36
N THR A 65 -2.94 1.86 1.10
CA THR A 65 -1.70 1.28 0.59
C THR A 65 -1.93 -0.15 0.08
N VAL A 66 -2.65 -0.97 0.85
CA VAL A 66 -3.02 -2.34 0.45
C VAL A 66 -3.91 -2.35 -0.78
N THR A 67 -4.90 -1.46 -0.82
CA THR A 67 -5.82 -1.31 -1.97
C THR A 67 -5.10 -0.84 -3.23
N ALA A 68 -4.12 0.07 -3.10
CA ALA A 68 -3.31 0.56 -4.20
C ALA A 68 -2.37 -0.53 -4.73
N ILE A 69 -1.79 -1.35 -3.86
CA ILE A 69 -0.98 -2.52 -4.24
C ILE A 69 -1.84 -3.53 -5.02
N ASP A 70 -3.03 -3.87 -4.50
CA ASP A 70 -3.97 -4.80 -5.15
C ASP A 70 -4.40 -4.30 -6.53
N ARG A 71 -4.88 -3.05 -6.63
CA ARG A 71 -5.28 -2.44 -7.90
C ARG A 71 -4.14 -2.36 -8.88
N ARG A 72 -2.94 -1.99 -8.43
CA ARG A 72 -1.77 -1.89 -9.31
C ARG A 72 -1.38 -3.27 -9.83
N TRP A 73 -1.30 -4.29 -8.98
CA TRP A 73 -1.02 -5.66 -9.42
C TRP A 73 -2.12 -6.23 -10.34
N GLY A 74 -3.39 -5.96 -10.03
CA GLY A 74 -4.53 -6.34 -10.87
C GLY A 74 -4.45 -5.71 -12.26
N LYS A 75 -4.14 -4.41 -12.37
CA LYS A 75 -3.92 -3.75 -13.67
C LYS A 75 -2.76 -4.40 -14.45
N LEU A 76 -1.66 -4.74 -13.76
CA LEU A 76 -0.47 -5.34 -14.37
C LEU A 76 -0.68 -6.79 -14.87
N THR A 77 -1.58 -7.56 -14.24
CA THR A 77 -1.77 -9.00 -14.55
C THR A 77 -3.03 -9.32 -15.36
N SER A 78 -4.06 -8.47 -15.29
CA SER A 78 -5.42 -8.82 -15.71
C SER A 78 -5.59 -9.08 -17.21
N LYS A 79 -4.77 -8.49 -18.08
CA LYS A 79 -4.89 -8.69 -19.54
C LYS A 79 -3.53 -8.91 -20.21
N ASP A 80 -2.55 -8.09 -19.87
CA ASP A 80 -1.31 -7.99 -20.66
C ASP A 80 -0.46 -9.26 -20.65
N LEU A 81 -0.12 -9.79 -19.47
CA LEU A 81 0.71 -10.99 -19.36
C LEU A 81 0.00 -12.24 -19.92
N THR A 82 -1.32 -12.30 -19.79
CA THR A 82 -2.13 -13.40 -20.34
C THR A 82 -2.18 -13.33 -21.87
N THR A 83 -2.40 -12.14 -22.42
CA THR A 83 -2.37 -11.90 -23.87
C THR A 83 -0.99 -12.19 -24.44
N PHE A 84 0.08 -11.79 -23.75
CA PHE A 84 1.45 -12.07 -24.18
C PHE A 84 1.77 -13.57 -24.16
N ALA A 85 1.41 -14.29 -23.09
CA ALA A 85 1.59 -15.74 -23.03
C ALA A 85 0.81 -16.47 -24.13
N THR A 86 -0.41 -16.02 -24.44
CA THR A 86 -1.21 -16.58 -25.52
C THR A 86 -0.56 -16.36 -26.89
N ALA A 87 -0.03 -15.15 -27.15
CA ALA A 87 0.67 -14.85 -28.40
C ALA A 87 1.91 -15.72 -28.62
N LEU A 88 2.63 -16.06 -27.55
CA LEU A 88 3.78 -16.97 -27.62
C LEU A 88 3.36 -18.42 -27.92
N ASP A 89 2.21 -18.87 -27.41
CA ASP A 89 1.67 -20.19 -27.74
C ASP A 89 1.17 -20.24 -29.18
N ASP A 90 0.45 -19.20 -29.64
CA ASP A 90 0.00 -19.06 -31.04
C ASP A 90 1.19 -19.18 -32.00
N LEU A 91 2.31 -18.52 -31.70
CA LEU A 91 3.55 -18.65 -32.48
C LEU A 91 4.15 -20.06 -32.39
N GLY A 92 4.13 -20.68 -31.21
CA GLY A 92 4.57 -22.06 -31.05
C GLY A 92 3.78 -23.03 -31.93
N ASP A 93 2.45 -22.86 -31.99
CA ASP A 93 1.56 -23.66 -32.84
C ASP A 93 1.84 -23.45 -34.33
N ALA A 94 2.06 -22.19 -34.75
CA ALA A 94 2.44 -21.86 -36.12
C ALA A 94 3.77 -22.54 -36.53
N LEU A 95 4.77 -22.51 -35.66
CA LEU A 95 6.08 -23.12 -35.91
C LEU A 95 6.02 -24.65 -35.96
N ASP A 96 5.21 -25.29 -35.11
CA ASP A 96 4.97 -26.74 -35.19
C ASP A 96 4.24 -27.13 -36.48
N GLY A 97 3.26 -26.32 -36.90
CA GLY A 97 2.59 -26.47 -38.20
C GLY A 97 3.59 -26.41 -39.35
N CYS A 98 4.53 -25.46 -39.32
CA CYS A 98 5.57 -25.34 -40.33
C CYS A 98 6.58 -26.48 -40.30
N ALA A 99 7.01 -26.92 -39.12
CA ALA A 99 7.84 -28.11 -39.01
C ALA A 99 7.13 -29.35 -39.58
N GLY A 100 5.82 -29.48 -39.36
CA GLY A 100 4.99 -30.54 -39.95
C GLY A 100 4.92 -30.46 -41.48
N LEU A 101 4.75 -29.27 -42.05
CA LEU A 101 4.75 -29.05 -43.51
C LEU A 101 6.12 -29.39 -44.13
N ILE A 102 7.21 -28.94 -43.50
CA ILE A 102 8.59 -29.24 -43.93
C ILE A 102 8.84 -30.74 -43.91
N GLU A 103 8.50 -31.41 -42.81
CA GLU A 103 8.66 -32.85 -42.69
C GLU A 103 7.85 -33.61 -43.74
N GLY A 104 6.58 -33.22 -43.93
CA GLY A 104 5.70 -33.82 -44.93
C GLY A 104 6.27 -33.69 -46.34
N CYS A 105 6.75 -32.50 -46.72
CA CYS A 105 7.38 -32.28 -48.02
C CYS A 105 8.63 -33.14 -48.19
N LYS A 106 9.50 -33.21 -47.18
CA LYS A 106 10.71 -34.06 -47.22
C LYS A 106 10.37 -35.54 -47.39
N VAL A 107 9.36 -36.04 -46.70
CA VAL A 107 8.91 -37.44 -46.81
C VAL A 107 8.39 -37.75 -48.21
N VAL A 108 7.58 -36.86 -48.80
CA VAL A 108 7.07 -37.07 -50.16
C VAL A 108 8.21 -36.99 -51.19
N CYS A 109 9.13 -36.03 -51.06
CA CYS A 109 10.31 -35.96 -51.93
C CYS A 109 11.16 -37.24 -51.86
N ILE A 110 11.41 -37.79 -50.66
CA ILE A 110 12.11 -39.07 -50.51
C ILE A 110 11.34 -40.20 -51.19
N GLY A 111 10.01 -40.25 -51.02
CA GLY A 111 9.15 -41.25 -51.66
C GLY A 111 9.23 -41.21 -53.19
N GLU A 112 9.09 -40.03 -53.79
CA GLU A 112 9.15 -39.82 -55.24
C GLU A 112 10.55 -40.07 -55.81
N LEU A 113 11.61 -39.67 -55.10
CA LEU A 113 13.00 -39.97 -55.49
C LEU A 113 13.28 -41.48 -55.41
N THR A 114 12.78 -42.16 -54.37
CA THR A 114 12.89 -43.62 -54.22
C THR A 114 12.11 -44.34 -55.34
N ALA A 115 10.89 -43.89 -55.63
CA ALA A 115 10.09 -44.40 -56.73
C ALA A 115 10.81 -44.21 -58.08
N THR A 116 11.39 -43.03 -58.32
CA THR A 116 12.17 -42.72 -59.53
C THR A 116 13.44 -43.57 -59.64
N ALA A 117 14.18 -43.75 -58.54
CA ALA A 117 15.35 -44.64 -58.48
C ALA A 117 14.97 -46.11 -58.74
N SER A 118 13.84 -46.57 -58.19
CA SER A 118 13.30 -47.91 -58.47
C SER A 118 12.81 -48.03 -59.93
N ALA A 119 12.24 -46.96 -60.49
CA ALA A 119 11.75 -46.88 -61.86
C ALA A 119 12.88 -46.85 -62.90
N ALA A 120 14.09 -46.47 -62.51
CA ALA A 120 15.30 -46.65 -63.30
C ALA A 120 15.70 -48.13 -63.45
N THR A 121 15.15 -49.02 -62.61
CA THR A 121 15.38 -50.49 -62.68
C THR A 121 14.16 -51.26 -63.23
N ALA A 122 12.94 -50.74 -63.11
CA ALA A 122 11.75 -51.29 -63.76
C ALA A 122 10.74 -50.16 -64.09
N GLY A 123 10.46 -49.96 -65.38
CA GLY A 123 9.73 -48.79 -65.88
C GLY A 123 8.38 -48.49 -65.21
N VAL A 124 8.28 -47.23 -64.78
CA VAL A 124 7.07 -46.41 -64.46
C VAL A 124 6.22 -46.88 -63.27
N ILE A 125 6.05 -45.98 -62.29
CA ILE A 125 4.78 -45.54 -61.68
C ILE A 125 5.11 -44.33 -60.78
N GLY A 126 4.45 -43.19 -60.98
CA GLY A 126 4.62 -41.98 -60.17
C GLY A 126 3.75 -40.82 -60.66
N MET A 127 2.45 -40.92 -60.41
CA MET A 127 1.55 -39.75 -60.38
C MET A 127 1.64 -39.14 -58.97
N PHE A 128 1.31 -37.84 -58.85
CA PHE A 128 0.83 -37.14 -57.64
C PHE A 128 1.74 -36.08 -57.02
N PHE A 129 1.93 -34.98 -57.76
CA PHE A 129 1.30 -33.71 -57.34
C PHE A 129 0.57 -33.14 -58.56
N THR A 130 -0.75 -33.29 -58.60
CA THR A 130 -1.68 -32.66 -59.57
C THR A 130 -1.35 -32.82 -61.07
N ALA A 131 -1.83 -33.93 -61.66
CA ALA A 131 -2.06 -34.09 -63.10
C ALA A 131 -0.88 -33.79 -64.07
N GLY A 132 -0.02 -34.78 -64.27
CA GLY A 132 0.54 -35.11 -65.60
C GLY A 132 2.00 -34.77 -65.84
N LEU A 133 2.84 -35.81 -65.95
CA LEU A 133 3.81 -35.96 -67.03
C LEU A 133 4.37 -37.39 -67.01
N SER A 134 3.88 -38.20 -67.94
CA SER A 134 4.19 -39.62 -68.11
C SER A 134 5.67 -39.87 -68.43
N GLY A 135 6.18 -41.00 -67.95
CA GLY A 135 7.60 -41.33 -67.95
C GLY A 135 8.25 -41.65 -69.29
N LEU A 136 9.56 -41.40 -69.35
CA LEU A 136 10.63 -42.21 -69.97
C LEU A 136 11.96 -41.50 -69.65
N LEU A 137 13.03 -42.24 -69.36
CA LEU A 137 14.39 -41.72 -69.14
C LEU A 137 14.90 -40.93 -70.37
N SER A 138 14.61 -39.64 -70.39
CA SER A 138 15.10 -38.65 -71.36
C SER A 138 15.45 -37.37 -70.61
N ALA A 139 16.38 -36.57 -71.15
CA ALA A 139 16.73 -35.28 -70.55
C ALA A 139 15.50 -34.38 -70.30
N GLY A 140 14.44 -34.52 -71.10
CA GLY A 140 13.17 -33.81 -70.91
C GLY A 140 12.36 -34.27 -69.69
N ALA A 141 12.38 -35.56 -69.34
CA ALA A 141 11.71 -36.06 -68.13
C ALA A 141 12.45 -35.64 -66.86
N ILE A 142 13.79 -35.64 -66.89
CA ILE A 142 14.62 -35.09 -65.81
C ILE A 142 14.33 -33.59 -65.63
N LEU A 143 14.18 -32.85 -66.73
CA LEU A 143 13.83 -31.42 -66.69
C LEU A 143 12.41 -31.18 -66.16
N ALA A 144 11.44 -32.03 -66.53
CA ALA A 144 10.07 -31.96 -66.03
C ALA A 144 9.99 -32.27 -64.53
N CYS A 145 10.67 -33.32 -64.07
CA CYS A 145 10.79 -33.63 -62.63
C CYS A 145 11.49 -32.49 -61.88
N ARG A 146 12.55 -31.91 -62.46
CA ARG A 146 13.24 -30.74 -61.88
C ARG A 146 12.28 -29.56 -61.71
N ILE A 147 11.49 -29.21 -62.73
CA ILE A 147 10.53 -28.11 -62.68
C ILE A 147 9.44 -28.41 -61.65
N ALA A 148 8.84 -29.60 -61.66
CA ALA A 148 7.80 -29.98 -60.72
C ALA A 148 8.28 -29.99 -59.26
N LEU A 149 9.51 -30.47 -59.00
CA LEU A 149 10.13 -30.43 -57.68
C LEU A 149 10.41 -28.99 -57.21
N HIS A 150 10.91 -28.13 -58.10
CA HIS A 150 11.09 -26.71 -57.77
C HIS A 150 9.76 -26.04 -57.45
N GLU A 151 8.72 -26.25 -58.27
CA GLU A 151 7.40 -25.65 -58.07
C GLU A 151 6.73 -26.15 -56.78
N ALA A 152 6.86 -27.43 -56.44
CA ALA A 152 6.35 -27.99 -55.19
C ALA A 152 7.09 -27.44 -53.95
N ILE A 153 8.42 -27.29 -54.03
CA ILE A 153 9.20 -26.70 -52.94
C ILE A 153 8.88 -25.22 -52.78
N ASP A 154 8.78 -24.46 -53.87
CA ASP A 154 8.46 -23.03 -53.84
C ASP A 154 7.04 -22.79 -53.31
N TYR A 155 6.07 -23.64 -53.67
CA TYR A 155 4.73 -23.63 -53.09
C TYR A 155 4.74 -23.90 -51.58
N ALA A 156 5.46 -24.94 -51.14
CA ALA A 156 5.58 -25.27 -49.72
C ALA A 156 6.25 -24.13 -48.91
N VAL A 157 7.32 -23.54 -49.44
CA VAL A 157 7.99 -22.38 -48.84
C VAL A 157 7.04 -21.18 -48.76
N GLY A 158 6.25 -20.93 -49.81
CA GLY A 158 5.25 -19.87 -49.86
C GLY A 158 4.18 -20.04 -48.78
N GLU A 159 3.63 -21.24 -48.66
CA GLU A 159 2.59 -21.57 -47.67
C GLU A 159 3.13 -21.44 -46.23
N ILE A 160 4.32 -22.01 -45.97
CA ILE A 160 5.02 -21.88 -44.69
C ILE A 160 5.26 -20.41 -44.34
N THR A 161 5.78 -19.64 -45.30
CA THR A 161 6.07 -18.21 -45.08
C THR A 161 4.79 -17.43 -44.79
N SER A 162 3.70 -17.73 -45.50
CA SER A 162 2.41 -17.07 -45.31
C SER A 162 1.83 -17.33 -43.92
N ILE A 163 1.77 -18.61 -43.51
CA ILE A 163 1.21 -19.04 -42.21
C ILE A 163 1.96 -18.35 -41.07
N VAL A 164 3.31 -18.46 -41.03
CA VAL A 164 4.08 -17.89 -39.92
C VAL A 164 4.09 -16.37 -39.95
N THR A 165 4.15 -15.75 -41.14
CA THR A 165 4.12 -14.29 -41.23
C THR A 165 2.79 -13.74 -40.72
N SER A 166 1.67 -14.37 -41.11
CA SER A 166 0.33 -13.99 -40.65
C SER A 166 0.21 -14.10 -39.13
N GLU A 167 0.69 -15.19 -38.55
CA GLU A 167 0.65 -15.39 -37.10
C GLU A 167 1.60 -14.44 -36.36
N ILE A 168 2.81 -14.18 -36.87
CA ILE A 168 3.71 -13.21 -36.26
C ILE A 168 3.13 -11.79 -36.31
N GLU A 169 2.65 -11.36 -37.47
CA GLU A 169 2.11 -10.01 -37.63
C GLU A 169 0.83 -9.82 -36.81
N GLY A 170 -0.08 -10.79 -36.86
CA GLY A 170 -1.37 -10.75 -36.18
C GLY A 170 -1.31 -11.04 -34.68
N ALA A 171 -0.60 -12.09 -34.28
CA ALA A 171 -0.55 -12.53 -32.88
C ALA A 171 0.55 -11.83 -32.08
N ILE A 172 1.72 -11.59 -32.67
CA ILE A 172 2.85 -11.03 -31.91
C ILE A 172 2.91 -9.52 -32.10
N LEU A 173 3.17 -9.02 -33.30
CA LEU A 173 3.44 -7.59 -33.48
C LEU A 173 2.22 -6.75 -33.09
N SER A 174 1.01 -7.09 -33.54
CA SER A 174 -0.19 -6.34 -33.18
C SER A 174 -0.58 -6.49 -31.69
N LYS A 175 -0.61 -7.71 -31.13
CA LYS A 175 -0.99 -7.88 -29.71
C LYS A 175 0.08 -7.28 -28.79
N ILE A 176 1.37 -7.44 -29.09
CA ILE A 176 2.46 -6.82 -28.31
C ILE A 176 2.44 -5.29 -28.44
N GLU A 177 2.20 -4.73 -29.62
CA GLU A 177 2.07 -3.29 -29.82
C GLU A 177 0.90 -2.71 -29.01
N SER A 178 -0.23 -3.42 -28.95
CA SER A 178 -1.35 -3.05 -28.07
C SER A 178 -0.96 -3.06 -26.58
N ILE A 179 -0.12 -4.01 -26.16
CA ILE A 179 0.44 -4.06 -24.79
C ILE A 179 1.45 -2.91 -24.56
N PHE A 180 2.14 -2.42 -25.60
CA PHE A 180 3.05 -1.26 -25.50
C PHE A 180 2.33 0.09 -25.42
N THR A 181 1.15 0.23 -26.04
CA THR A 181 0.45 1.52 -26.11
C THR A 181 -0.38 1.82 -24.86
N ASP A 182 -0.90 0.79 -24.18
CA ASP A 182 -1.73 0.97 -22.99
C ASP A 182 -0.95 1.28 -21.70
N HIS A 183 0.39 1.18 -21.72
CA HIS A 183 1.20 1.25 -20.50
C HIS A 183 2.28 2.35 -20.52
N LEU A 184 1.85 3.61 -20.30
CA LEU A 184 2.72 4.69 -19.84
C LEU A 184 2.16 5.59 -18.70
N ASP A 185 0.96 5.36 -18.18
CA ASP A 185 0.38 6.24 -17.12
C ASP A 185 -0.04 5.49 -15.84
N ALA A 186 0.78 4.56 -15.35
CA ALA A 186 0.58 3.95 -14.03
C ALA A 186 1.27 4.78 -12.93
N ASP A 187 0.84 6.04 -12.76
CA ASP A 187 1.39 6.99 -11.78
C ASP A 187 0.84 6.80 -10.35
N ASP A 188 0.05 5.74 -10.11
CA ASP A 188 -0.38 5.38 -8.76
C ASP A 188 0.80 4.78 -7.98
N ASN A 189 1.53 5.63 -7.28
CA ASN A 189 2.61 5.23 -6.38
C ASN A 189 2.04 4.81 -5.01
N PRO A 190 2.16 3.53 -4.59
CA PRO A 190 1.69 3.09 -3.27
C PRO A 190 2.34 3.88 -2.11
N ALA A 191 3.52 4.48 -2.35
CA ALA A 191 4.20 5.33 -1.39
C ALA A 191 3.51 6.70 -1.16
N ASP A 192 2.73 7.19 -2.12
CA ASP A 192 2.03 8.48 -2.00
C ASP A 192 0.79 8.34 -1.10
N TYR A 193 0.24 7.12 -1.03
CA TYR A 193 -0.84 6.74 -0.12
C TYR A 193 -0.35 6.45 1.31
N ALA A 194 0.97 6.44 1.56
CA ALA A 194 1.55 6.27 2.89
C ALA A 194 1.51 7.57 3.73
N SER A 195 1.47 8.74 3.09
CA SER A 195 1.24 10.03 3.77
C SER A 195 -0.27 10.29 3.89
N GLY A 196 -0.94 9.58 4.78
CA GLY A 196 -2.40 9.60 4.90
C GLY A 196 -2.99 10.97 5.30
N SER A 197 -4.06 11.38 4.62
CA SER A 197 -4.99 12.42 5.07
C SER A 197 -6.00 11.85 6.09
N ALA A 198 -6.64 12.74 6.87
CA ALA A 198 -7.34 12.43 8.12
C ALA A 198 -8.62 11.54 8.02
N ASP A 199 -9.05 11.13 6.84
CA ASP A 199 -10.24 10.28 6.64
C ASP A 199 -9.94 8.77 6.68
N MET A 200 -8.68 8.36 6.92
CA MET A 200 -8.22 6.98 6.67
C MET A 200 -7.97 6.11 7.91
N ALA A 201 -8.30 6.57 9.12
CA ALA A 201 -7.89 5.92 10.38
C ALA A 201 -8.71 4.67 10.78
N GLN A 202 -9.79 4.33 10.07
CA GLN A 202 -10.72 3.29 10.54
C GLN A 202 -10.27 1.84 10.29
N ASP A 203 -9.22 1.60 9.50
CA ASP A 203 -8.78 0.25 9.12
C ASP A 203 -7.28 0.18 8.75
N LEU A 204 -6.41 1.00 9.36
CA LEU A 204 -4.97 0.97 9.05
C LEU A 204 -4.24 0.01 10.00
N VAL A 205 -4.04 -1.22 9.54
CA VAL A 205 -3.09 -2.19 10.14
C VAL A 205 -2.06 -2.49 9.06
N ILE A 206 -0.77 -2.30 9.33
CA ILE A 206 0.30 -2.63 8.39
C ILE A 206 1.22 -3.63 9.08
N GLU A 207 1.27 -4.86 8.57
CA GLU A 207 2.19 -5.89 9.04
C GLU A 207 3.43 -5.91 8.14
N PHE A 208 4.56 -5.40 8.64
CA PHE A 208 5.78 -5.26 7.84
C PHE A 208 6.29 -6.60 7.27
N ASP A 209 6.07 -7.70 7.99
CA ASP A 209 6.41 -9.06 7.57
C ASP A 209 5.60 -9.52 6.34
N GLU A 210 4.36 -9.05 6.18
CA GLU A 210 3.55 -9.30 4.97
C GLU A 210 4.12 -8.56 3.75
N PHE A 211 4.61 -7.33 3.95
CA PHE A 211 5.30 -6.55 2.92
C PHE A 211 6.67 -7.13 2.56
N ASP A 212 7.40 -7.68 3.53
CA ASP A 212 8.66 -8.40 3.30
C ASP A 212 8.45 -9.68 2.50
N ARG A 213 7.42 -10.47 2.85
CA ARG A 213 7.06 -11.68 2.09
C ARG A 213 6.62 -11.34 0.67
N ALA A 214 5.82 -10.29 0.48
CA ALA A 214 5.38 -9.88 -0.84
C ALA A 214 6.53 -9.35 -1.70
N SER A 215 7.34 -8.42 -1.20
CA SER A 215 8.50 -7.88 -1.92
C SER A 215 9.53 -8.97 -2.24
N GLY A 216 9.79 -9.88 -1.30
CA GLY A 216 10.62 -11.07 -1.52
C GLY A 216 10.01 -12.04 -2.53
N GLY A 217 8.69 -12.24 -2.50
CA GLY A 217 7.94 -13.03 -3.47
C GLY A 217 8.05 -12.49 -4.90
N TYR A 218 7.88 -11.18 -5.08
CA TYR A 218 8.06 -10.52 -6.39
C TYR A 218 9.51 -10.60 -6.88
N ARG A 219 10.50 -10.44 -5.99
CA ARG A 219 11.91 -10.62 -6.35
C ARG A 219 12.19 -12.05 -6.82
N LYS A 220 11.67 -13.06 -6.10
CA LYS A 220 11.81 -14.46 -6.50
C LYS A 220 11.11 -14.74 -7.83
N THR A 221 9.92 -14.19 -8.02
CA THR A 221 9.16 -14.29 -9.28
C THR A 221 9.95 -13.72 -10.45
N ARG A 222 10.56 -12.53 -10.25
CA ARG A 222 11.46 -11.90 -11.21
C ARG A 222 12.64 -12.82 -11.53
N ASP A 223 13.34 -13.34 -10.54
CA ASP A 223 14.54 -14.17 -10.74
C ASP A 223 14.21 -15.48 -11.47
N ASN A 224 13.08 -16.10 -11.13
CA ASN A 224 12.57 -17.28 -11.83
C ASN A 224 12.27 -16.99 -13.30
N PHE A 225 11.58 -15.87 -13.58
CA PHE A 225 11.25 -15.47 -14.94
C PHE A 225 12.48 -15.03 -15.73
N ASP A 226 13.39 -14.29 -15.12
CA ASP A 226 14.65 -13.84 -15.75
C ASP A 226 15.52 -15.03 -16.16
N LYS A 227 15.54 -16.10 -15.35
CA LYS A 227 16.16 -17.37 -15.73
C LYS A 227 15.49 -17.99 -16.96
N LYS A 228 14.16 -18.12 -16.97
CA LYS A 228 13.41 -18.66 -18.13
C LYS A 228 13.60 -17.81 -19.40
N LYS A 229 13.66 -16.48 -19.24
CA LYS A 229 14.01 -15.54 -20.31
C LYS A 229 15.45 -15.76 -20.80
N GLY A 230 16.40 -15.94 -19.89
CA GLY A 230 17.79 -16.27 -20.22
C GLY A 230 17.91 -17.58 -21.01
N ASP A 231 17.21 -18.63 -20.56
CA ASP A 231 17.12 -19.91 -21.26
C ASP A 231 16.52 -19.71 -22.67
N HIS A 232 15.44 -18.92 -22.79
CA HIS A 232 14.83 -18.57 -24.07
C HIS A 232 15.80 -17.83 -24.99
N LYS A 233 16.52 -16.81 -24.51
CA LYS A 233 17.52 -16.04 -25.28
C LYS A 233 18.68 -16.93 -25.73
N SER A 234 19.13 -17.86 -24.89
CA SER A 234 20.19 -18.83 -25.23
C SER A 234 19.76 -19.79 -26.35
N GLY A 235 18.48 -20.14 -26.42
CA GLY A 235 17.89 -20.92 -27.51
C GLY A 235 17.84 -20.17 -28.85
N GLY A 236 17.81 -18.82 -28.84
CA GLY A 236 17.67 -17.97 -30.03
C GLY A 236 18.72 -18.16 -31.12
N GLY A 237 19.97 -18.47 -30.73
CA GLY A 237 21.03 -18.78 -31.69
C GLY A 237 20.71 -20.02 -32.56
N SER A 238 20.07 -21.03 -31.97
CA SER A 238 19.67 -22.24 -32.70
C SER A 238 18.46 -22.02 -33.61
N ARG A 239 17.50 -21.17 -33.16
CA ARG A 239 16.31 -20.77 -33.94
C ARG A 239 16.69 -20.05 -35.23
N ARG A 240 17.59 -19.08 -35.12
CA ARG A 240 18.10 -18.27 -36.25
C ARG A 240 18.95 -19.09 -37.21
N GLY A 241 19.71 -20.04 -36.70
CA GLY A 241 20.62 -20.87 -37.49
C GLY A 241 19.90 -21.72 -38.54
N SER A 242 18.79 -22.38 -38.19
CA SER A 242 18.12 -23.34 -39.08
C SER A 242 17.49 -22.68 -40.32
N VAL A 243 16.74 -21.60 -40.09
CA VAL A 243 15.98 -20.91 -41.14
C VAL A 243 16.90 -20.09 -42.05
N LYS A 244 18.06 -19.64 -41.54
CA LYS A 244 19.07 -18.87 -42.31
C LYS A 244 19.97 -19.74 -43.19
N LYS A 245 19.98 -21.08 -43.00
CA LYS A 245 20.76 -22.02 -43.83
C LYS A 245 20.26 -22.10 -45.28
N ASP A 246 19.02 -21.67 -45.55
CA ASP A 246 18.39 -21.79 -46.87
C ASP A 246 17.77 -20.45 -47.30
N SER A 247 18.22 -19.92 -48.43
CA SER A 247 17.85 -18.58 -48.90
C SER A 247 16.36 -18.43 -49.22
N ARG A 248 15.66 -19.55 -49.47
CA ARG A 248 14.21 -19.59 -49.72
C ARG A 248 13.40 -19.09 -48.53
N PHE A 249 13.94 -19.17 -47.31
CA PHE A 249 13.28 -18.75 -46.08
C PHE A 249 13.74 -17.39 -45.54
N HIS A 250 14.43 -16.57 -46.35
CA HIS A 250 14.90 -15.25 -45.89
C HIS A 250 13.79 -14.33 -45.38
N LYS A 251 12.62 -14.32 -46.03
CA LYS A 251 11.47 -13.50 -45.61
C LYS A 251 10.96 -13.96 -44.24
N LEU A 252 10.78 -15.26 -44.06
CA LEU A 252 10.40 -15.87 -42.79
C LEU A 252 11.40 -15.52 -41.69
N SER A 253 12.70 -15.70 -41.95
CA SER A 253 13.75 -15.34 -40.99
C SER A 253 13.70 -13.87 -40.58
N THR A 254 13.39 -12.96 -41.50
CA THR A 254 13.33 -11.52 -41.21
C THR A 254 12.16 -11.19 -40.30
N VAL A 255 11.00 -11.81 -40.54
CA VAL A 255 9.79 -11.62 -39.73
C VAL A 255 9.97 -12.24 -38.34
N MET A 256 10.61 -13.42 -38.25
CA MET A 256 10.99 -14.05 -36.99
C MET A 256 11.99 -13.20 -36.18
N ASP A 257 12.99 -12.61 -36.83
CA ASP A 257 13.96 -11.72 -36.15
C ASP A 257 13.23 -10.53 -35.50
N LYS A 258 12.28 -9.90 -36.21
CA LYS A 258 11.46 -8.81 -35.67
C LYS A 258 10.57 -9.26 -34.50
N ALA A 259 9.97 -10.44 -34.61
CA ALA A 259 9.15 -11.01 -33.54
C ALA A 259 9.97 -11.24 -32.27
N GLU A 260 11.16 -11.81 -32.43
CA GLU A 260 12.07 -12.12 -31.34
C GLU A 260 12.54 -10.85 -30.64
N ASP A 261 12.89 -9.79 -31.38
CA ASP A 261 13.25 -8.50 -30.79
C ASP A 261 12.08 -7.88 -29.98
N ALA A 262 10.84 -7.99 -30.49
CA ALA A 262 9.66 -7.52 -29.78
C ALA A 262 9.36 -8.33 -28.51
N ILE A 263 9.50 -9.65 -28.59
CA ILE A 263 9.34 -10.59 -27.46
C ILE A 263 10.40 -10.33 -26.39
N ASP A 264 11.67 -10.21 -26.79
CA ASP A 264 12.78 -9.96 -25.87
C ASP A 264 12.59 -8.64 -25.14
N LYS A 265 12.21 -7.58 -25.86
CA LYS A 265 11.89 -6.28 -25.25
C LYS A 265 10.76 -6.40 -24.22
N LYS A 266 9.68 -7.12 -24.54
CA LYS A 266 8.57 -7.33 -23.59
C LYS A 266 8.94 -8.20 -22.40
N ALA A 267 9.77 -9.22 -22.60
CA ALA A 267 10.27 -10.03 -21.50
C ALA A 267 11.18 -9.20 -20.57
N ASP A 268 12.03 -8.33 -21.12
CA ASP A 268 12.85 -7.40 -20.34
C ASP A 268 11.96 -6.40 -19.57
N GLU A 269 10.93 -5.81 -20.21
CA GLU A 269 9.96 -4.94 -19.53
C GLU A 269 9.19 -5.65 -18.41
N THR A 270 8.89 -6.94 -18.56
CA THR A 270 8.24 -7.75 -17.52
C THR A 270 9.16 -7.91 -16.31
N VAL A 271 10.45 -8.12 -16.52
CA VAL A 271 11.47 -8.17 -15.43
C VAL A 271 11.54 -6.81 -14.71
N ASP A 272 11.65 -5.72 -15.47
CA ASP A 272 11.67 -4.36 -14.92
C ASP A 272 10.39 -4.03 -14.14
N MET A 273 9.24 -4.48 -14.65
CA MET A 273 7.94 -4.28 -14.01
C MET A 273 7.88 -4.97 -12.64
N LEU A 274 8.34 -6.22 -12.55
CA LEU A 274 8.39 -6.97 -11.29
C LEU A 274 9.36 -6.34 -10.29
N GLU A 275 10.54 -5.89 -10.76
CA GLU A 275 11.51 -5.19 -9.92
C GLU A 275 10.95 -3.87 -9.38
N LYS A 276 10.36 -3.04 -10.25
CA LYS A 276 9.73 -1.77 -9.86
C LYS A 276 8.54 -1.98 -8.94
N HIS A 277 7.74 -3.03 -9.15
CA HIS A 277 6.60 -3.32 -8.28
C HIS A 277 7.06 -3.75 -6.89
N GLY A 278 7.95 -4.75 -6.79
CA GLY A 278 8.52 -5.20 -5.52
C GLY A 278 9.32 -4.11 -4.80
N GLY A 279 10.07 -3.28 -5.55
CA GLY A 279 10.82 -2.15 -5.02
C GLY A 279 9.93 -1.07 -4.42
N LYS A 280 8.82 -0.70 -5.07
CA LYS A 280 7.85 0.27 -4.52
C LYS A 280 7.14 -0.27 -3.26
N ILE A 281 6.92 -1.59 -3.14
CA ILE A 281 6.41 -2.21 -1.91
C ILE A 281 7.44 -2.08 -0.78
N ASP A 282 8.72 -2.36 -1.06
CA ASP A 282 9.80 -2.20 -0.08
C ASP A 282 9.99 -0.73 0.34
N GLU A 283 9.87 0.21 -0.60
CA GLU A 283 9.90 1.65 -0.31
C GLU A 283 8.71 2.09 0.55
N SER A 284 7.50 1.64 0.23
CA SER A 284 6.29 1.91 1.03
C SER A 284 6.45 1.37 2.45
N LYS A 285 6.96 0.15 2.61
CA LYS A 285 7.31 -0.44 3.91
C LYS A 285 8.33 0.40 4.67
N LYS A 286 9.41 0.84 4.01
CA LYS A 286 10.44 1.71 4.62
C LYS A 286 9.85 3.04 5.07
N LYS A 287 9.00 3.68 4.26
CA LYS A 287 8.31 4.93 4.63
C LYS A 287 7.38 4.71 5.81
N HIS A 288 6.56 3.65 5.82
CA HIS A 288 5.72 3.32 6.98
C HIS A 288 6.54 3.04 8.25
N LYS A 289 7.64 2.31 8.14
CA LYS A 289 8.54 2.04 9.27
C LYS A 289 9.23 3.31 9.76
N GLN A 290 9.65 4.18 8.84
CA GLN A 290 10.24 5.48 9.17
C GLN A 290 9.20 6.38 9.83
N THR A 291 7.98 6.50 9.31
CA THR A 291 6.92 7.28 9.94
C THR A 291 6.53 6.73 11.30
N ASP A 292 6.44 5.40 11.47
CA ASP A 292 6.17 4.78 12.76
C ASP A 292 7.36 4.91 13.73
N GLN A 293 8.59 4.91 13.22
CA GLN A 293 9.78 5.15 14.02
C GLN A 293 9.95 6.63 14.37
N GLU A 294 9.63 7.56 13.48
CA GLU A 294 9.57 9.00 13.76
C GLU A 294 8.47 9.29 14.76
N ARG A 295 7.30 8.63 14.64
CA ARG A 295 6.24 8.69 15.65
C ARG A 295 6.65 8.03 16.95
N LYS A 296 7.41 6.94 16.91
CA LYS A 296 7.97 6.29 18.10
C LYS A 296 9.01 7.19 18.73
N GLU A 297 9.93 7.77 17.99
CA GLU A 297 10.95 8.71 18.47
C GLU A 297 10.33 10.03 18.91
N GLU A 298 9.20 10.45 18.34
CA GLU A 298 8.38 11.53 18.88
C GLU A 298 7.72 11.09 20.20
N LEU A 299 7.21 9.86 20.28
CA LEU A 299 6.69 9.25 21.51
C LEU A 299 7.77 9.01 22.58
N GLU A 300 8.99 8.69 22.19
CA GLU A 300 10.15 8.43 23.06
C GLU A 300 10.83 9.75 23.42
N ARG A 301 10.83 10.77 22.55
CA ARG A 301 11.05 12.17 22.96
C ARG A 301 9.98 12.62 23.95
N CYS A 302 8.76 12.08 23.87
CA CYS A 302 7.72 12.25 24.89
C CYS A 302 7.82 11.26 26.07
N LYS A 303 8.71 10.25 26.03
CA LYS A 303 9.04 9.39 27.19
C LYS A 303 10.44 9.75 27.66
N ILE A 304 10.49 10.78 28.49
CA ILE A 304 11.71 11.17 29.18
C ILE A 304 12.18 9.99 30.03
N ASP A 305 13.45 9.65 29.83
CA ASP A 305 14.23 8.71 30.62
C ASP A 305 14.19 9.13 32.09
N SER A 306 13.58 8.30 32.94
CA SER A 306 13.87 8.07 34.37
C SER A 306 14.72 9.15 35.09
N GLY A 307 14.19 10.36 35.27
CA GLY A 307 14.89 11.45 35.97
C GLY A 307 14.09 12.74 36.18
N ASP A 308 13.22 13.13 35.25
CA ASP A 308 12.47 14.40 35.25
C ASP A 308 11.00 14.23 34.82
N ASP A 309 10.22 13.39 35.51
CA ASP A 309 8.75 13.41 35.36
C ASP A 309 8.22 14.72 35.98
N VAL A 310 7.64 15.60 35.16
CA VAL A 310 6.93 16.80 35.64
C VAL A 310 5.82 16.35 36.60
N PRO A 311 5.91 16.68 37.91
CA PRO A 311 4.94 16.20 38.87
C PRO A 311 3.52 16.69 38.55
N MET A 312 2.55 15.78 38.63
CA MET A 312 1.13 16.07 38.43
C MET A 312 0.40 16.02 39.77
N TYR A 313 -0.34 17.08 40.12
CA TYR A 313 -1.12 17.16 41.35
C TYR A 313 -2.60 17.38 41.07
N LEU A 314 -3.43 16.46 41.56
CA LEU A 314 -4.87 16.59 41.56
C LEU A 314 -5.33 17.43 42.76
N LEU A 315 -5.99 18.54 42.47
CA LEU A 315 -6.61 19.43 43.43
C LEU A 315 -8.08 19.02 43.61
N ASN A 316 -8.38 18.43 44.75
CA ASN A 316 -9.73 17.94 45.04
C ASN A 316 -10.63 19.05 45.57
N ALA A 317 -11.93 18.84 45.39
CA ALA A 317 -12.96 19.76 45.84
C ALA A 317 -13.00 19.97 47.36
N ASP A 318 -12.47 19.08 48.18
CA ASP A 318 -12.40 19.25 49.64
C ASP A 318 -11.14 20.01 50.10
N GLY A 319 -10.30 20.44 49.16
CA GLY A 319 -9.02 21.10 49.40
C GLY A 319 -7.84 20.14 49.55
N THR A 320 -8.05 18.82 49.54
CA THR A 320 -6.94 17.87 49.56
C THR A 320 -6.22 17.85 48.22
N VAL A 321 -4.93 17.54 48.27
CA VAL A 321 -4.08 17.41 47.09
C VAL A 321 -3.54 15.98 47.03
N GLU A 322 -3.60 15.39 45.84
CA GLU A 322 -3.11 14.03 45.56
C GLU A 322 -2.12 14.07 44.41
N LYS A 323 -1.00 13.34 44.50
CA LYS A 323 -0.07 13.14 43.40
C LYS A 323 -0.66 12.12 42.42
N ILE A 324 -0.69 12.48 41.14
CA ILE A 324 -1.05 11.58 40.05
C ILE A 324 0.23 10.85 39.62
N HIS A 325 0.12 9.54 39.42
CA HIS A 325 1.23 8.69 39.03
C HIS A 325 1.19 8.40 37.52
N ALA A 326 2.34 8.48 36.86
CA ALA A 326 2.46 8.23 35.42
C ALA A 326 2.06 6.80 35.02
N ASP A 327 2.12 5.84 35.95
CA ASP A 327 1.68 4.46 35.77
C ASP A 327 0.17 4.26 35.89
N GLY A 328 -0.59 5.33 36.15
CA GLY A 328 -2.05 5.28 36.26
C GLY A 328 -2.56 4.65 37.56
N SER A 329 -1.68 4.39 38.53
CA SER A 329 -2.08 3.93 39.86
C SER A 329 -2.93 4.97 40.60
N GLN A 330 -3.58 4.55 41.69
CA GLN A 330 -4.45 5.41 42.50
C GLN A 330 -3.68 6.64 43.00
N PRO A 331 -4.24 7.86 42.90
CA PRO A 331 -3.56 9.06 43.37
C PRO A 331 -3.24 8.97 44.86
N THR A 332 -2.06 9.44 45.26
CA THR A 332 -1.62 9.39 46.66
C THR A 332 -1.67 10.76 47.30
N LYS A 333 -2.23 10.86 48.50
CA LYS A 333 -2.29 12.14 49.23
C LYS A 333 -0.88 12.66 49.54
N ILE A 334 -0.67 13.94 49.28
CA ILE A 334 0.61 14.61 49.56
C ILE A 334 0.72 15.07 51.02
N ASN A 335 1.94 15.32 51.48
CA ASN A 335 2.21 15.84 52.83
C ASN A 335 2.66 17.32 52.85
N GLY A 336 2.73 17.97 51.69
CA GLY A 336 3.11 19.37 51.53
C GLY A 336 4.62 19.62 51.50
N THR A 337 5.43 18.57 51.29
CA THR A 337 6.88 18.68 51.07
C THR A 337 7.30 18.48 49.63
N GLU A 338 6.37 18.09 48.78
CA GLU A 338 6.58 17.74 47.39
C GLU A 338 6.92 18.97 46.54
N VAL A 339 7.71 18.74 45.48
CA VAL A 339 8.26 19.79 44.62
C VAL A 339 7.15 20.51 43.86
N GLY A 340 7.26 21.84 43.74
CA GLY A 340 6.43 22.64 42.84
C GLY A 340 5.01 22.99 43.30
N ILE A 341 4.60 22.55 44.50
CA ILE A 341 3.22 22.77 44.99
C ILE A 341 3.15 23.59 46.28
N ARG A 342 4.26 23.72 47.01
CA ARG A 342 4.27 24.23 48.39
C ARG A 342 3.81 25.67 48.51
N ASP A 343 4.07 26.48 47.48
CA ASP A 343 3.79 27.91 47.49
C ASP A 343 2.31 28.26 47.24
N ILE A 344 1.48 27.25 46.97
CA ILE A 344 0.01 27.38 46.83
C ILE A 344 -0.78 26.58 47.89
N LEU A 345 -0.11 26.03 48.91
CA LEU A 345 -0.74 25.33 50.03
C LEU A 345 -0.92 26.25 51.25
N ASP A 346 -2.04 26.08 51.95
CA ASP A 346 -2.26 26.60 53.29
C ASP A 346 -1.40 25.84 54.32
N SER A 347 -1.31 26.39 55.54
CA SER A 347 -0.52 25.80 56.63
C SER A 347 -0.98 24.40 57.07
N ASP A 348 -2.20 23.99 56.72
CA ASP A 348 -2.74 22.64 56.95
C ASP A 348 -2.45 21.66 55.80
N GLY A 349 -1.66 22.08 54.80
CA GLY A 349 -1.28 21.28 53.63
C GLY A 349 -2.39 21.15 52.59
N LYS A 350 -3.44 21.97 52.66
CA LYS A 350 -4.56 21.96 51.71
C LYS A 350 -4.50 23.15 50.77
N VAL A 351 -5.13 23.00 49.60
CA VAL A 351 -5.41 24.15 48.72
C VAL A 351 -6.67 24.86 49.18
N TRP A 352 -6.61 26.19 49.16
CA TRP A 352 -7.77 27.01 49.48
C TRP A 352 -8.79 27.01 48.34
N ARG A 353 -10.07 27.02 48.69
CA ARG A 353 -11.18 27.26 47.77
C ARG A 353 -12.27 28.08 48.41
N ALA A 354 -13.03 28.79 47.58
CA ALA A 354 -14.32 29.32 47.99
C ALA A 354 -15.32 28.17 48.23
N ARG A 355 -15.99 28.18 49.39
CA ARG A 355 -17.09 27.26 49.70
C ARG A 355 -18.43 27.93 49.40
N PRO A 356 -19.45 27.19 48.92
CA PRO A 356 -20.79 27.76 48.69
C PRO A 356 -21.39 28.42 49.93
N THR A 357 -21.13 27.86 51.12
CA THR A 357 -21.56 28.43 52.41
C THR A 357 -20.87 29.74 52.76
N ASP A 358 -19.72 30.01 52.14
CA ASP A 358 -18.91 31.22 52.31
C ASP A 358 -18.99 32.17 51.11
N GLU A 359 -19.87 31.90 50.12
CA GLU A 359 -20.83 32.91 49.68
C GLU A 359 -20.30 34.34 49.55
N ARG A 360 -20.57 35.07 50.65
CA ARG A 360 -20.34 36.50 50.86
C ARG A 360 -18.86 36.88 51.12
N LYS A 361 -17.94 35.91 51.18
CA LYS A 361 -16.52 36.08 51.53
C LYS A 361 -15.53 35.68 50.43
N ASN A 362 -15.97 35.17 49.27
CA ASN A 362 -15.04 34.88 48.17
C ASN A 362 -14.43 36.20 47.62
N PRO A 363 -13.11 36.43 47.71
CA PRO A 363 -12.47 37.65 47.19
C PRO A 363 -12.26 37.60 45.66
N PHE A 364 -12.32 36.41 45.05
CA PHE A 364 -12.04 36.20 43.62
C PHE A 364 -13.33 36.07 42.80
N ARG A 365 -14.29 36.96 43.07
CA ARG A 365 -15.56 36.99 42.34
C ARG A 365 -15.46 37.74 41.03
N LEU A 366 -16.31 37.30 40.11
CA LEU A 366 -16.55 37.97 38.85
C LEU A 366 -17.97 38.55 38.86
N SER A 367 -18.07 39.83 38.52
CA SER A 367 -19.32 40.45 38.07
C SER A 367 -19.23 40.51 36.55
N PRO A 368 -19.94 39.64 35.82
CA PRO A 368 -19.79 39.53 34.38
C PRO A 368 -20.30 40.80 33.68
N SER A 369 -19.59 41.22 32.63
CA SER A 369 -19.97 42.37 31.79
C SER A 369 -19.53 42.10 30.34
N PRO A 370 -20.27 42.59 29.32
CA PRO A 370 -19.85 42.51 27.93
C PRO A 370 -18.42 43.03 27.69
N ASP A 371 -18.01 44.07 28.43
CA ASP A 371 -16.69 44.72 28.33
C ASP A 371 -15.60 44.04 29.17
N SER A 372 -15.92 42.96 29.89
CA SER A 372 -14.91 42.25 30.69
C SER A 372 -13.88 41.58 29.80
N PRO A 373 -12.59 41.57 30.19
CA PRO A 373 -11.58 40.80 29.47
C PRO A 373 -11.96 39.33 29.47
N LYS A 374 -11.77 38.66 28.33
CA LYS A 374 -12.06 37.24 28.12
C LYS A 374 -10.82 36.58 27.57
N VAL A 375 -10.55 35.35 27.99
CA VAL A 375 -9.62 34.49 27.28
C VAL A 375 -10.31 33.92 26.05
N GLU A 376 -9.61 33.91 24.91
CA GLU A 376 -10.03 33.13 23.76
C GLU A 376 -9.47 31.72 23.90
N SER A 377 -10.36 30.73 24.00
CA SER A 377 -9.91 29.34 24.08
C SER A 377 -9.84 28.70 22.71
N ARG A 378 -8.75 28.00 22.42
CA ARG A 378 -8.52 27.31 21.16
C ARG A 378 -8.89 25.84 21.29
N ARG A 379 -9.81 25.35 20.47
CA ARG A 379 -10.09 23.92 20.40
C ARG A 379 -8.85 23.16 19.92
N LEU A 380 -8.52 22.05 20.56
CA LEU A 380 -7.47 21.16 20.11
C LEU A 380 -7.82 20.61 18.73
N GLY A 381 -6.83 20.54 17.85
CA GLY A 381 -7.03 19.90 16.55
C GLY A 381 -7.43 18.42 16.71
N LYS A 382 -8.07 17.84 15.69
CA LYS A 382 -8.58 16.46 15.73
C LYS A 382 -7.55 15.42 16.22
N ASN A 383 -6.30 15.59 15.82
CA ASN A 383 -5.17 14.71 16.17
C ASN A 383 -4.17 15.38 17.12
N GLN A 384 -4.48 16.59 17.61
CA GLN A 384 -3.56 17.34 18.44
C GLN A 384 -3.47 16.69 19.82
N LYS A 385 -2.25 16.35 20.22
CA LYS A 385 -1.93 15.93 21.58
C LYS A 385 -1.63 17.15 22.45
N SER A 386 -1.87 17.00 23.75
CA SER A 386 -1.57 18.02 24.75
C SER A 386 -1.27 17.33 26.07
N ASP A 387 -0.16 17.69 26.71
CA ASP A 387 0.25 17.11 28.00
C ASP A 387 -0.77 17.43 29.10
N LEU A 388 -1.35 18.63 29.07
CA LEU A 388 -2.42 19.03 29.98
C LEU A 388 -3.71 18.23 29.73
N ALA A 389 -4.04 17.97 28.46
CA ALA A 389 -5.18 17.11 28.14
C ALA A 389 -4.94 15.66 28.58
N TYR A 390 -3.74 15.13 28.36
CA TYR A 390 -3.35 13.81 28.86
C TYR A 390 -3.41 13.74 30.39
N ALA A 391 -2.95 14.77 31.10
CA ALA A 391 -3.03 14.83 32.56
C ALA A 391 -4.47 14.73 33.08
N THR A 392 -5.45 15.34 32.39
CA THR A 392 -6.87 15.17 32.74
C THR A 392 -7.38 13.74 32.49
N GLN A 393 -6.96 13.10 31.39
CA GLN A 393 -7.32 11.71 31.09
C GLN A 393 -6.70 10.73 32.07
N LEU A 394 -5.43 10.95 32.44
CA LEU A 394 -4.72 10.18 33.45
C LEU A 394 -5.39 10.33 34.82
N ALA A 395 -5.76 11.55 35.22
CA ALA A 395 -6.50 11.78 36.46
C ALA A 395 -7.84 11.03 36.49
N ARG A 396 -8.57 11.01 35.35
CA ARG A 396 -9.80 10.20 35.22
C ARG A 396 -9.52 8.71 35.32
N PHE A 397 -8.49 8.22 34.63
CA PHE A 397 -8.10 6.81 34.66
C PHE A 397 -7.75 6.37 36.08
N SER A 398 -6.84 7.09 36.73
CA SER A 398 -6.38 6.80 38.09
C SER A 398 -7.52 6.81 39.11
N LYS A 399 -8.51 7.71 38.97
CA LYS A 399 -9.69 7.74 39.84
C LYS A 399 -10.82 6.77 39.41
N GLY A 400 -10.73 6.17 38.23
CA GLY A 400 -11.85 5.47 37.61
C GLY A 400 -13.07 6.36 37.32
N ASP A 401 -12.86 7.67 37.12
CA ASP A 401 -13.93 8.65 36.97
C ASP A 401 -14.30 8.92 35.49
N TYR A 402 -15.28 8.15 35.01
CA TYR A 402 -15.89 8.31 33.69
C TYR A 402 -17.33 8.83 33.74
N LYS A 403 -17.82 9.21 34.92
CA LYS A 403 -19.20 9.67 35.12
C LYS A 403 -19.30 11.06 35.74
N GLY A 404 -18.20 11.57 36.29
CA GLY A 404 -18.08 12.83 36.99
C GLY A 404 -18.07 14.06 36.09
N GLY A 405 -17.68 15.19 36.69
CA GLY A 405 -17.69 16.51 36.07
C GLY A 405 -16.54 16.72 35.09
N ASN A 406 -16.40 17.95 34.61
CA ASN A 406 -15.27 18.43 33.82
C ASN A 406 -13.95 18.41 34.63
N TYR A 407 -12.85 18.12 33.94
CA TYR A 407 -11.48 18.33 34.42
C TYR A 407 -10.81 19.47 33.65
N ALA A 408 -9.90 20.15 34.34
CA ALA A 408 -8.96 21.09 33.74
C ALA A 408 -7.55 20.76 34.22
N ALA A 409 -6.54 21.17 33.46
CA ALA A 409 -5.14 21.06 33.84
C ALA A 409 -4.42 22.37 33.50
N ALA A 410 -3.45 22.77 34.33
CA ALA A 410 -2.64 23.95 34.09
C ALA A 410 -1.16 23.63 34.20
N ASP A 411 -0.37 24.22 33.30
CA ASP A 411 1.08 24.26 33.43
C ASP A 411 1.44 25.35 34.44
N TYR A 412 2.06 24.95 35.55
CA TYR A 412 2.38 25.82 36.67
C TYR A 412 3.88 25.78 36.98
N VAL A 413 4.47 26.96 37.13
CA VAL A 413 5.84 27.15 37.60
C VAL A 413 5.78 27.81 38.97
N ASP A 414 6.35 27.15 39.97
CA ASP A 414 6.42 27.69 41.33
C ASP A 414 7.43 28.84 41.46
N ALA A 415 7.46 29.46 42.64
CA ALA A 415 8.41 30.54 42.94
C ALA A 415 9.90 30.16 42.82
N ASP A 416 10.22 28.87 42.94
CA ASP A 416 11.57 28.32 42.86
C ASP A 416 11.95 27.88 41.43
N GLY A 417 11.03 28.00 40.47
CA GLY A 417 11.21 27.62 39.07
C GLY A 417 10.88 26.16 38.74
N ASN A 418 10.31 25.41 39.68
CA ASN A 418 9.90 24.03 39.48
C ASN A 418 8.61 23.97 38.65
N LYS A 419 8.61 23.14 37.60
CA LYS A 419 7.44 22.93 36.75
C LYS A 419 6.59 21.78 37.26
N VAL A 420 5.28 21.98 37.33
CA VAL A 420 4.30 20.96 37.71
C VAL A 420 3.00 21.16 36.92
N VAL A 421 2.20 20.11 36.84
CA VAL A 421 0.85 20.18 36.26
C VAL A 421 -0.19 20.13 37.37
N LEU A 422 -1.02 21.16 37.46
CA LEU A 422 -2.14 21.23 38.39
C LEU A 422 -3.41 20.74 37.71
N VAL A 423 -4.03 19.68 38.21
CA VAL A 423 -5.27 19.13 37.66
C VAL A 423 -6.43 19.47 38.60
N GLY A 424 -7.46 20.14 38.09
CA GLY A 424 -8.66 20.52 38.85
C GLY A 424 -9.89 19.74 38.40
N HIS A 425 -10.63 19.16 39.33
CA HIS A 425 -11.93 18.54 39.06
C HIS A 425 -13.10 19.49 39.42
N SER A 426 -14.16 19.47 38.62
CA SER A 426 -15.31 20.38 38.76
C SER A 426 -16.39 19.98 39.79
N GLN A 427 -16.01 19.29 40.88
CA GLN A 427 -16.98 18.87 41.91
C GLN A 427 -17.36 20.03 42.85
N GLY A 428 -18.45 20.71 42.54
CA GLY A 428 -19.01 21.82 43.34
C GLY A 428 -18.37 23.18 43.11
N VAL A 429 -17.25 23.27 42.40
CA VAL A 429 -16.60 24.48 41.87
C VAL A 429 -16.16 24.16 40.44
N HIS A 430 -16.09 25.13 39.53
CA HIS A 430 -15.58 24.91 38.18
C HIS A 430 -14.10 24.52 38.22
N SER A 431 -13.68 23.58 37.38
CA SER A 431 -12.33 23.00 37.35
C SER A 431 -11.21 24.06 37.23
N GLU A 432 -11.44 25.11 36.45
CA GLU A 432 -10.54 26.24 36.23
C GLU A 432 -10.36 27.05 37.51
N ARG A 433 -11.42 27.18 38.32
CA ARG A 433 -11.39 27.84 39.63
C ARG A 433 -10.79 26.96 40.70
N THR A 434 -10.94 25.64 40.61
CA THR A 434 -10.24 24.69 41.49
C THR A 434 -8.73 24.85 41.38
N ILE A 435 -8.23 25.15 40.17
CA ILE A 435 -6.81 25.47 39.94
C ILE A 435 -6.49 26.90 40.37
N GLY A 436 -7.25 27.89 39.91
CA GLY A 436 -6.85 29.27 40.09
C GLY A 436 -7.06 29.85 41.50
N TYR A 437 -7.98 29.31 42.30
CA TYR A 437 -8.21 29.81 43.68
C TYR A 437 -7.00 29.73 44.61
N PRO A 438 -6.30 28.59 44.74
CA PRO A 438 -5.09 28.55 45.56
C PRO A 438 -4.02 29.50 44.99
N VAL A 439 -3.79 29.47 43.68
CA VAL A 439 -2.81 30.34 43.02
C VAL A 439 -3.06 31.83 43.32
N LEU A 440 -4.30 32.30 43.14
CA LEU A 440 -4.68 33.70 43.39
C LEU A 440 -4.62 34.09 44.88
N LYS A 441 -4.96 33.17 45.78
CA LYS A 441 -4.85 33.42 47.22
C LYS A 441 -3.42 33.69 47.63
N HIS A 442 -2.48 32.98 47.03
CA HIS A 442 -1.06 33.07 47.36
C HIS A 442 -0.31 34.11 46.50
N GLY A 443 -1.00 34.85 45.62
CA GLY A 443 -0.40 35.86 44.74
C GLY A 443 0.56 35.24 43.72
N LYS A 444 0.25 34.03 43.24
CA LYS A 444 1.08 33.22 42.33
C LYS A 444 0.54 33.14 40.91
N GLU A 445 -0.38 34.05 40.55
CA GLU A 445 -1.03 34.09 39.23
C GLU A 445 -0.05 34.03 38.04
N SER A 446 1.14 34.63 38.15
CA SER A 446 2.18 34.58 37.10
C SER A 446 2.80 33.20 36.88
N GLY A 447 2.60 32.27 37.81
CA GLY A 447 3.08 30.89 37.70
C GLY A 447 2.30 30.07 36.69
N ILE A 448 1.04 30.43 36.39
CA ILE A 448 0.22 29.75 35.40
C ILE A 448 0.66 30.15 33.99
N GLN A 449 1.20 29.20 33.23
CA GLN A 449 1.69 29.42 31.87
C GLN A 449 0.59 29.17 30.82
N SER A 450 -0.20 28.12 31.01
CA SER A 450 -1.29 27.76 30.11
C SER A 450 -2.33 26.90 30.84
N ILE A 451 -3.55 26.86 30.31
CA ILE A 451 -4.64 26.03 30.84
C ILE A 451 -5.27 25.20 29.72
N TYR A 452 -5.54 23.93 30.02
CA TYR A 452 -6.45 23.08 29.27
C TYR A 452 -7.70 22.82 30.09
N THR A 453 -8.85 22.77 29.42
CA THR A 453 -10.11 22.30 30.00
C THR A 453 -10.79 21.33 29.04
N GLU A 454 -11.35 20.23 29.54
CA GLU A 454 -12.00 19.26 28.66
C GLU A 454 -13.12 19.88 27.83
N ARG A 455 -13.87 20.80 28.45
CA ARG A 455 -14.89 21.61 27.79
C ARG A 455 -14.45 23.06 27.70
N GLU A 456 -14.86 23.72 26.64
CA GLU A 456 -14.68 25.15 26.47
C GLU A 456 -15.13 25.93 27.73
N PRO A 457 -14.33 26.92 28.20
CA PRO A 457 -14.68 27.72 29.37
C PRO A 457 -16.07 28.34 29.24
N CYS A 458 -16.89 28.22 30.28
CA CYS A 458 -18.29 28.63 30.23
C CYS A 458 -18.45 30.13 29.91
N GLN A 459 -19.25 30.48 28.90
CA GLN A 459 -19.49 31.85 28.41
C GLN A 459 -20.88 32.40 28.80
N GLU A 460 -21.71 31.59 29.44
CA GLU A 460 -23.04 31.98 29.92
C GLU A 460 -23.35 31.24 31.23
N SER A 461 -24.28 31.77 32.03
CA SER A 461 -24.73 31.26 33.33
C SER A 461 -23.72 31.29 34.50
N GLY A 462 -23.97 32.16 35.49
CA GLY A 462 -23.45 32.13 36.87
C GLY A 462 -21.94 32.28 37.12
N SER A 463 -21.09 31.71 36.25
CA SER A 463 -19.67 31.45 36.54
C SER A 463 -18.70 32.08 35.53
N TRP A 464 -19.08 32.25 34.26
CA TRP A 464 -18.33 32.99 33.24
C TRP A 464 -16.81 32.72 33.29
N CYS A 465 -16.42 31.46 33.07
CA CYS A 465 -15.03 31.02 33.24
C CYS A 465 -14.08 31.74 32.29
N ASP A 466 -14.52 32.05 31.08
CA ASP A 466 -13.79 32.84 30.08
C ASP A 466 -13.40 34.23 30.62
N GLN A 467 -14.36 34.96 31.21
CA GLN A 467 -14.14 36.27 31.81
C GLN A 467 -13.38 36.17 33.13
N TRP A 468 -13.57 35.09 33.89
CA TRP A 468 -12.90 34.90 35.16
C TRP A 468 -11.41 34.68 34.94
N LEU A 469 -11.05 33.83 33.98
CA LEU A 469 -9.66 33.64 33.55
C LEU A 469 -9.09 34.95 32.99
N GLY A 470 -9.82 35.64 32.10
CA GLY A 470 -9.37 36.90 31.51
C GLY A 470 -9.12 38.01 32.54
N LYS A 471 -9.95 38.08 33.59
CA LYS A 471 -9.81 39.05 34.69
C LYS A 471 -8.60 38.77 35.58
N TYR A 472 -8.35 37.51 35.92
CA TYR A 472 -7.39 37.15 36.98
C TYR A 472 -6.03 36.68 36.46
N PHE A 473 -5.97 36.14 35.24
CA PHE A 473 -4.74 35.62 34.63
C PHE A 473 -4.38 36.34 33.32
N GLY A 474 -5.21 37.30 32.89
CA GLY A 474 -5.01 38.08 31.68
C GLY A 474 -5.69 37.46 30.45
N LYS A 475 -6.06 38.33 29.51
CA LYS A 475 -6.73 37.94 28.26
C LYS A 475 -5.84 37.12 27.31
N ASP A 476 -4.51 37.26 27.45
CA ASP A 476 -3.52 36.65 26.57
C ASP A 476 -3.06 35.28 27.10
N LEU A 477 -3.65 34.78 28.20
CA LEU A 477 -3.39 33.44 28.72
C LEU A 477 -3.78 32.40 27.65
N GLU A 478 -2.86 31.49 27.34
CA GLU A 478 -3.16 30.38 26.44
C GLU A 478 -4.15 29.42 27.10
N VAL A 479 -5.35 29.29 26.50
CA VAL A 479 -6.36 28.34 26.93
C VAL A 479 -6.74 27.41 25.79
N THR A 480 -6.73 26.10 26.05
CA THR A 480 -7.14 25.08 25.07
C THR A 480 -8.27 24.22 25.59
N HIS A 481 -9.05 23.62 24.69
CA HIS A 481 -10.13 22.71 25.07
C HIS A 481 -10.38 21.59 24.04
N SER A 482 -11.05 20.50 24.44
CA SER A 482 -11.39 19.38 23.54
C SER A 482 -12.84 19.34 23.08
N LEU A 483 -13.75 19.96 23.82
CA LEU A 483 -15.18 19.85 23.56
C LEU A 483 -15.79 21.22 23.54
N SER A 484 -16.55 21.50 22.48
CA SER A 484 -17.28 22.76 22.40
C SER A 484 -18.34 22.78 23.49
N TYR A 485 -18.55 23.94 24.10
CA TYR A 485 -19.56 24.10 25.14
C TYR A 485 -20.62 25.10 24.66
N ASP A 486 -21.35 24.69 23.63
CA ASP A 486 -22.39 25.54 23.04
C ASP A 486 -23.59 25.69 23.98
N GLN A 487 -23.69 26.88 24.56
CA GLN A 487 -24.77 27.30 25.45
C GLN A 487 -25.79 28.19 24.75
N SER A 488 -25.65 28.41 23.43
CA SER A 488 -26.47 29.36 22.69
C SER A 488 -27.97 29.03 22.77
N SER A 489 -28.78 30.08 22.86
CA SER A 489 -30.24 29.95 22.96
C SER A 489 -30.83 29.40 21.66
N VAL A 490 -31.51 28.25 21.71
CA VAL A 490 -32.26 27.72 20.58
C VAL A 490 -33.71 28.21 20.68
N GLY A 491 -34.12 29.10 19.78
CA GLY A 491 -35.48 29.67 19.78
C GLY A 491 -35.79 30.56 21.00
N GLY A 492 -34.78 31.27 21.53
CA GLY A 492 -34.93 32.17 22.69
C GLY A 492 -35.01 31.46 24.04
N LYS A 493 -34.77 30.14 24.10
CA LYS A 493 -34.69 29.37 25.34
C LYS A 493 -33.32 28.72 25.48
N ARG A 494 -32.76 28.75 26.69
CA ARG A 494 -31.51 28.08 27.02
C ARG A 494 -31.67 26.55 26.85
N PRO A 495 -30.72 25.86 26.19
CA PRO A 495 -30.78 24.40 26.06
C PRO A 495 -30.75 23.71 27.44
N SER A 496 -31.31 22.50 27.54
CA SER A 496 -31.26 21.75 28.80
C SER A 496 -29.82 21.39 29.18
N SER A 497 -29.51 21.31 30.47
CA SER A 497 -28.16 20.89 30.94
C SER A 497 -27.72 19.55 30.34
N TYR A 498 -28.68 18.66 30.06
CA TYR A 498 -28.44 17.40 29.35
C TYR A 498 -27.99 17.64 27.90
N SER A 499 -28.61 18.56 27.17
CA SER A 499 -28.21 18.91 25.80
C SER A 499 -26.80 19.51 25.76
N ILE A 500 -26.51 20.47 26.66
CA ILE A 500 -25.22 21.19 26.70
C ILE A 500 -24.06 20.26 27.15
N ASP A 501 -24.33 19.22 27.95
CA ASP A 501 -23.34 18.19 28.33
C ASP A 501 -23.25 17.03 27.34
N GLY A 502 -23.90 17.13 26.17
CA GLY A 502 -23.95 16.08 25.15
C GLY A 502 -22.57 15.58 24.71
N GLU A 503 -21.74 16.49 24.16
CA GLU A 503 -20.39 16.16 23.69
C GLU A 503 -19.52 15.57 24.80
N HIS A 504 -19.62 16.14 26.00
CA HIS A 504 -18.83 15.69 27.15
C HIS A 504 -19.23 14.31 27.67
N ARG A 505 -20.51 13.94 27.66
CA ARG A 505 -20.91 12.55 27.97
C ARG A 505 -20.36 11.56 26.95
N VAL A 506 -20.37 11.93 25.68
CA VAL A 506 -19.84 11.10 24.60
C VAL A 506 -18.33 10.92 24.77
N TYR A 507 -17.61 12.01 25.00
CA TYR A 507 -16.17 11.99 25.30
C TYR A 507 -15.84 11.07 26.48
N ARG A 508 -16.51 11.23 27.63
CA ARG A 508 -16.22 10.40 28.82
C ARG A 508 -16.43 8.91 28.55
N LYS A 509 -17.47 8.59 27.78
CA LYS A 509 -17.75 7.20 27.38
C LYS A 509 -16.68 6.66 26.43
N ASN A 510 -16.32 7.44 25.42
CA ASN A 510 -15.29 7.04 24.47
C ASN A 510 -13.93 6.89 25.15
N LEU A 511 -13.62 7.77 26.12
CA LEU A 511 -12.40 7.72 26.93
C LEU A 511 -12.36 6.47 27.83
N GLN A 512 -13.50 6.08 28.40
CA GLN A 512 -13.60 4.83 29.14
C GLN A 512 -13.30 3.63 28.24
N ASP A 513 -13.95 3.57 27.07
CA ASP A 513 -13.74 2.48 26.10
C ASP A 513 -12.29 2.47 25.59
N TRP A 514 -11.68 3.64 25.39
CA TRP A 514 -10.29 3.81 24.97
C TRP A 514 -9.32 3.23 26.00
N HIS A 515 -9.45 3.65 27.26
CA HIS A 515 -8.60 3.17 28.34
C HIS A 515 -8.77 1.67 28.59
N ASN A 516 -9.99 1.13 28.45
CA ASN A 516 -10.22 -0.31 28.54
C ASN A 516 -9.47 -1.09 27.44
N LYS A 517 -9.25 -0.49 26.27
CA LYS A 517 -8.60 -1.13 25.13
C LYS A 517 -7.08 -0.92 25.10
N HIS A 518 -6.62 0.28 25.43
CA HIS A 518 -5.22 0.69 25.24
C HIS A 518 -4.46 0.95 26.56
N GLY A 519 -5.14 0.87 27.71
CA GLY A 519 -4.60 1.32 28.98
C GLY A 519 -4.29 2.82 28.95
N ILE A 520 -3.28 3.23 29.70
CA ILE A 520 -2.78 4.62 29.76
C ILE A 520 -1.60 4.88 28.80
N GLY A 521 -1.20 3.90 27.98
CA GLY A 521 -0.04 4.03 27.10
C GLY A 521 -0.20 5.06 25.97
N ALA A 522 -1.40 5.62 25.79
CA ALA A 522 -1.70 6.65 24.81
C ALA A 522 -2.87 7.55 25.24
N MET A 523 -2.72 8.86 25.05
CA MET A 523 -3.80 9.84 25.14
C MET A 523 -4.85 9.59 24.04
N MET A 524 -6.13 9.63 24.38
CA MET A 524 -7.22 9.66 23.40
C MET A 524 -7.32 11.07 22.80
N THR A 525 -7.11 11.21 21.49
CA THR A 525 -7.36 12.46 20.77
C THR A 525 -8.86 12.61 20.42
N GLU A 526 -9.27 13.77 19.88
CA GLU A 526 -10.65 13.95 19.43
C GLU A 526 -11.02 12.97 18.30
N SER A 527 -10.09 12.65 17.39
CA SER A 527 -10.31 11.69 16.31
C SER A 527 -10.45 10.26 16.83
N ASP A 528 -9.64 9.87 17.81
CA ASP A 528 -9.78 8.59 18.51
C ASP A 528 -11.16 8.47 19.17
N GLY A 529 -11.58 9.54 19.87
CA GLY A 529 -12.91 9.61 20.46
C GLY A 529 -14.02 9.42 19.43
N ALA A 530 -13.95 10.12 18.29
CA ALA A 530 -14.92 9.98 17.21
C ALA A 530 -14.96 8.54 16.63
N ALA A 531 -13.80 7.89 16.50
CA ALA A 531 -13.70 6.51 16.05
C ALA A 531 -14.35 5.53 17.04
N MET A 532 -14.14 5.73 18.35
CA MET A 532 -14.79 4.93 19.40
C MET A 532 -16.33 5.07 19.36
N GLU A 533 -16.83 6.28 19.09
CA GLU A 533 -18.26 6.51 18.93
C GLU A 533 -18.84 5.81 17.69
N ALA A 534 -18.14 5.88 16.55
CA ALA A 534 -18.56 5.24 15.30
C ALA A 534 -18.64 3.72 15.45
N ALA A 535 -17.60 3.09 16.04
CA ALA A 535 -17.57 1.65 16.29
C ALA A 535 -18.75 1.18 17.17
N ARG A 536 -19.17 2.01 18.12
CA ARG A 536 -20.31 1.72 18.99
C ARG A 536 -21.66 1.83 18.29
N LYS A 537 -21.81 2.73 17.30
CA LYS A 537 -23.03 2.85 16.49
C LYS A 537 -23.16 1.67 15.50
N GLY A 538 -22.06 1.20 14.92
CA GLY A 538 -22.04 0.05 14.01
C GLY A 538 -22.39 -1.30 14.64
N ARG A 539 -22.24 -1.48 15.96
CA ARG A 539 -22.64 -2.70 16.69
C ARG A 539 -24.12 -2.78 17.06
N ARG A 540 -24.89 -1.71 16.79
CA ARG A 540 -26.32 -1.60 17.15
C ARG A 540 -27.26 -1.65 15.93
N GLY A 541 -26.71 -1.60 14.71
CA GLY A 541 -27.41 -1.95 13.48
C GLY A 541 -27.09 -3.38 13.12
#